data_AF-A0A6Z7SUU1-F1
#
_entry.id   AF-A0A6Z7SUU1-F1
#
_cell.length_a   1.000
_cell.length_b   1.000
_cell.length_c   1.000
_cell.angle_alpha   90.00
_cell.angle_beta   90.00
_cell.angle_gamma   90.00
#
_symmetry.space_group_name_H-M   'P 1'
#
loop_
_entity.id
_entity.type
_entity.pdbx_description
1 polymer ?
#
loop_
_entity_poly.entity_id
_entity_poly.type
_entity_poly.pdbx_seq_one_letter_code
_entity_poly.pdbx_strand_id
1 'polypeptide(L)'
;MHNIFFLITLFPGMLLLLTKWIPVLSRKSTFFQYLLCLFLITIMNSLFFRQQFVVVLSLICILFLPFILFFVEYIFVERQWKKLLTIYKKNKIIIQSIVWFPVLEEIIFRFFIYQYCELFDFSNIQYILLATFSFVIAHIFYQGVSSIVKILF
;
A
#
# COMPACT_ATOMS: atom_id res chain seq x y z
N MET A 1 17.52 1.51 15.85
CA MET A 1 16.39 0.72 15.30
C MET A 1 15.54 1.52 14.32
N HIS A 2 15.27 2.80 14.57
CA HIS A 2 14.52 3.71 13.68
C HIS A 2 15.00 3.69 12.22
N ASN A 3 16.32 3.69 12.00
CA ASN A 3 16.91 3.77 10.66
C ASN A 3 16.60 2.54 9.78
N ILE A 4 16.41 1.36 10.39
CA ILE A 4 16.10 0.13 9.64
C ILE A 4 14.65 0.15 9.16
N PHE A 5 13.71 0.53 10.03
CA PHE A 5 12.30 0.66 9.65
C PHE A 5 12.09 1.77 8.63
N PHE A 6 12.80 2.90 8.78
CA PHE A 6 12.82 3.95 7.78
C PHE A 6 13.26 3.42 6.42
N LEU A 7 14.40 2.72 6.35
CA LEU A 7 14.92 2.18 5.09
C LEU A 7 13.97 1.16 4.44
N ILE A 8 13.35 0.29 5.24
CA ILE A 8 12.33 -0.65 4.76
C ILE A 8 11.09 0.08 4.23
N THR A 9 10.72 1.20 4.84
CA THR A 9 9.58 2.04 4.42
C THR A 9 9.84 2.76 3.10
N LEU A 10 11.08 3.22 2.87
CA LEU A 10 11.47 3.87 1.62
C LEU A 10 11.56 2.88 0.45
N PHE A 11 11.95 1.64 0.74
CA PHE A 11 12.22 0.64 -0.29
C PHE A 11 11.39 -0.63 -0.08
N PRO A 12 10.04 -0.57 -0.21
CA PRO A 12 9.19 -1.76 -0.11
C PRO A 12 9.56 -2.82 -1.16
N GLY A 13 10.11 -2.41 -2.30
CA GLY A 13 10.62 -3.30 -3.35
C GLY A 13 11.78 -4.19 -2.91
N MET A 14 12.57 -3.80 -1.89
CA MET A 14 13.61 -4.67 -1.34
C MET A 14 13.01 -5.89 -0.62
N LEU A 15 11.88 -5.72 0.08
CA LEU A 15 11.17 -6.85 0.68
C LEU A 15 10.61 -7.80 -0.38
N LEU A 16 10.21 -7.28 -1.55
CA LEU A 16 9.74 -8.11 -2.64
C LEU A 16 10.82 -9.10 -3.11
N LEU A 17 12.10 -8.68 -3.12
CA LEU A 17 13.20 -9.59 -3.42
C LEU A 17 13.27 -10.73 -2.40
N LEU A 18 13.07 -10.47 -1.12
CA LEU A 18 13.05 -11.51 -0.08
C LEU A 18 11.87 -12.47 -0.25
N THR A 19 10.70 -12.00 -0.68
CA THR A 19 9.53 -12.89 -0.89
C THR A 19 9.76 -13.94 -1.98
N LYS A 20 10.67 -13.69 -2.93
CA LYS A 20 11.06 -14.67 -3.97
C LYS A 20 11.83 -15.87 -3.41
N TRP A 21 12.43 -15.74 -2.23
CA TRP A 21 13.22 -16.81 -1.60
C TRP A 21 12.32 -17.79 -0.83
N ILE A 22 11.07 -17.41 -0.55
CA ILE A 22 10.11 -18.25 0.17
C ILE A 22 9.32 -19.08 -0.85
N PRO A 23 9.42 -20.43 -0.84
CA PRO A 23 8.85 -21.29 -1.89
C PRO A 23 7.33 -21.23 -2.02
N VAL A 24 6.61 -20.82 -0.97
CA VAL A 24 5.15 -20.64 -1.00
C VAL A 24 4.75 -19.34 -1.68
N LEU A 25 5.49 -18.26 -1.41
CA LEU A 25 5.22 -16.92 -1.94
C LEU A 25 5.73 -16.78 -3.37
N SER A 26 6.86 -17.40 -3.72
CA SER A 26 7.45 -17.37 -5.06
C SER A 26 6.50 -17.89 -6.15
N ARG A 27 5.58 -18.79 -5.80
CA ARG A 27 4.54 -19.33 -6.70
C ARG A 27 3.37 -18.38 -6.96
N LYS A 28 3.26 -17.27 -6.22
CA LYS A 28 2.20 -16.26 -6.40
C LYS A 28 2.64 -15.19 -7.41
N SER A 29 1.67 -14.44 -7.95
CA SER A 29 1.98 -13.32 -8.85
C SER A 29 2.79 -12.23 -8.13
N THR A 30 3.68 -11.57 -8.86
CA THR A 30 4.45 -10.42 -8.36
C THR A 30 3.53 -9.31 -7.83
N PHE A 31 2.38 -9.12 -8.48
CA PHE A 31 1.31 -8.23 -8.03
C PHE A 31 0.85 -8.54 -6.60
N PHE A 32 0.59 -9.81 -6.30
CA PHE A 32 0.16 -10.24 -4.97
C PHE A 32 1.30 -10.16 -3.94
N GLN A 33 2.53 -10.51 -4.34
CA GLN A 33 3.71 -10.42 -3.48
C GLN A 33 3.98 -8.97 -3.04
N TYR A 34 3.90 -8.00 -3.97
CA TYR A 34 4.10 -6.59 -3.64
C TYR A 34 3.00 -6.05 -2.74
N LEU A 35 1.73 -6.37 -3.03
CA LEU A 35 0.62 -6.01 -2.16
C LEU A 35 0.83 -6.51 -0.73
N LEU A 36 1.31 -7.75 -0.57
CA LEU A 36 1.63 -8.32 0.73
C LEU A 36 2.80 -7.58 1.41
N CYS A 37 3.82 -7.15 0.66
CA CYS A 37 4.91 -6.32 1.18
C CYS A 37 4.38 -4.98 1.73
N LEU A 38 3.51 -4.29 0.97
CA LEU A 38 2.91 -3.03 1.42
C LEU A 38 2.07 -3.23 2.69
N PHE A 39 1.30 -4.31 2.77
CA PHE A 39 0.55 -4.66 3.98
C PHE A 39 1.48 -4.87 5.19
N LEU A 40 2.54 -5.66 5.03
CA LEU A 40 3.49 -5.91 6.10
C LEU A 40 4.17 -4.63 6.59
N ILE A 41 4.61 -3.77 5.67
CA ILE A 41 5.24 -2.48 6.01
C ILE A 41 4.26 -1.58 6.75
N THR A 42 3.00 -1.56 6.32
CA THR A 42 1.95 -0.78 6.98
C THR A 42 1.73 -1.25 8.42
N ILE A 43 1.68 -2.56 8.65
CA ILE A 43 1.55 -3.15 9.99
C ILE A 43 2.79 -2.83 10.83
N MET A 44 4.00 -3.00 10.29
CA MET A 44 5.24 -2.71 11.02
C MET A 44 5.33 -1.24 11.43
N ASN A 45 5.00 -0.31 10.54
CA ASN A 45 5.04 1.12 10.84
C ASN A 45 3.93 1.57 11.76
N SER A 46 2.71 1.04 11.63
CA SER A 46 1.61 1.34 12.57
C SER A 46 1.92 0.86 14.00
N LEU A 47 2.58 -0.29 14.15
CA LEU A 47 3.06 -0.77 15.45
C LEU A 47 4.20 0.07 16.03
N PHE A 48 5.01 0.68 15.16
CA PHE A 48 6.11 1.57 15.54
C PHE A 48 5.58 2.95 15.96
N PHE A 49 4.70 3.57 15.17
CA PHE A 49 4.04 4.86 15.45
C PHE A 49 2.72 4.68 16.23
N ARG A 50 2.75 4.01 17.39
CA ARG A 50 1.53 3.66 18.16
C ARG A 50 0.61 4.84 18.46
N GLN A 51 1.17 6.02 18.73
CA GLN A 51 0.39 7.23 19.03
C GLN A 51 -0.46 7.70 17.84
N GLN A 52 -0.05 7.36 16.61
CA GLN A 52 -0.72 7.76 15.38
C GLN A 52 -1.66 6.67 14.83
N PHE A 53 -1.89 5.59 15.59
CA PHE A 53 -2.75 4.49 15.15
C PHE A 53 -4.17 4.96 14.80
N VAL A 54 -4.69 5.94 15.55
CA VAL A 54 -6.01 6.55 15.30
C VAL A 54 -6.04 7.24 13.93
N VAL A 55 -4.96 7.92 13.55
CA VAL A 55 -4.85 8.61 12.26
C VAL A 55 -4.76 7.59 11.13
N VAL A 56 -3.94 6.54 11.28
CA VAL A 56 -3.87 5.44 10.31
C VAL A 56 -5.23 4.77 10.13
N LEU A 57 -5.94 4.48 11.22
CA LEU A 57 -7.29 3.91 11.17
C LEU A 57 -8.27 4.85 10.47
N SER A 58 -8.19 6.16 10.75
CA SER A 58 -9.05 7.17 10.12
C SER A 58 -8.80 7.27 8.60
N LEU A 59 -7.55 7.19 8.15
CA LEU A 59 -7.19 7.19 6.73
C LEU A 59 -7.71 5.93 6.04
N ILE A 60 -7.54 4.76 6.67
CA ILE A 60 -8.11 3.50 6.15
C ILE A 60 -9.64 3.64 6.06
N CYS A 61 -10.31 4.13 7.10
CA CYS A 61 -11.75 4.30 7.09
C CYS A 61 -12.22 5.26 5.99
N ILE A 62 -11.58 6.42 5.81
CA ILE A 62 -11.94 7.39 4.76
C ILE A 62 -11.78 6.77 3.37
N LEU A 63 -10.69 6.06 3.13
CA LEU A 63 -10.42 5.47 1.81
C LEU A 63 -11.30 4.25 1.52
N PHE A 64 -11.72 3.50 2.55
CA PHE A 64 -12.65 2.37 2.42
C PHE A 64 -14.12 2.75 2.48
N LEU A 65 -14.48 3.92 3.00
CA LEU A 65 -15.86 4.37 3.15
C LEU A 65 -16.68 4.27 1.84
N PRO A 66 -16.18 4.72 0.68
CA PRO A 66 -16.94 4.62 -0.57
C PRO A 66 -17.26 3.18 -0.95
N PHE A 67 -16.35 2.24 -0.64
CA PHE A 67 -16.56 0.81 -0.89
C PHE A 67 -17.59 0.20 0.05
N ILE A 68 -17.55 0.60 1.32
CA ILE A 68 -18.56 0.16 2.30
C ILE A 68 -19.94 0.67 1.88
N LEU A 69 -20.05 1.94 1.51
CA LEU A 69 -21.31 2.54 1.04
C LEU A 69 -21.84 1.84 -0.22
N PHE A 70 -20.98 1.61 -1.21
CA PHE A 70 -21.35 0.85 -2.41
C PHE A 70 -21.82 -0.57 -2.06
N PHE A 71 -21.12 -1.25 -1.16
CA PHE A 71 -21.47 -2.62 -0.76
C PHE A 71 -22.83 -2.66 -0.06
N VAL A 72 -23.07 -1.72 0.85
CA VAL A 72 -24.34 -1.56 1.57
C VAL A 72 -25.47 -1.27 0.58
N GLU A 73 -25.30 -0.31 -0.32
CA GLU A 73 -26.28 0.02 -1.36
C GLU A 73 -26.61 -1.20 -2.23
N TYR A 74 -25.59 -1.91 -2.72
CA TYR A 74 -25.79 -3.09 -3.54
C TYR A 74 -26.58 -4.19 -2.81
N ILE A 75 -26.29 -4.42 -1.52
CA ILE A 75 -27.05 -5.38 -0.71
C ILE A 75 -28.50 -4.96 -0.57
N PHE A 76 -28.77 -3.68 -0.30
CA PHE A 76 -30.13 -3.19 -0.14
C PHE A 76 -30.94 -3.29 -1.44
N VAL A 77 -30.32 -3.01 -2.58
CA VAL A 77 -30.96 -3.03 -3.91
C VAL A 77 -31.14 -4.45 -4.45
N GLU A 78 -30.07 -5.26 -4.49
CA GLU A 78 -30.11 -6.58 -5.13
C GLU A 78 -30.49 -7.73 -4.17
N ARG A 79 -30.39 -7.54 -2.84
CA ARG A 79 -30.65 -8.55 -1.79
C ARG A 79 -29.92 -9.89 -1.96
N GLN A 80 -28.96 -9.99 -2.87
CA GLN A 80 -28.26 -11.22 -3.23
C GLN A 80 -26.78 -11.20 -2.80
N TRP A 81 -26.54 -11.46 -1.52
CA TRP A 81 -25.19 -11.55 -0.91
C TRP A 81 -24.24 -12.50 -1.65
N LYS A 82 -24.77 -13.62 -2.17
CA LYS A 82 -23.97 -14.62 -2.87
C LYS A 82 -23.38 -14.07 -4.18
N LYS A 83 -24.13 -13.20 -4.88
CA LYS A 83 -23.73 -12.60 -6.16
C LYS A 83 -22.57 -11.62 -5.99
N LEU A 84 -22.55 -10.87 -4.89
CA LEU A 84 -21.43 -9.99 -4.49
C LEU A 84 -20.12 -10.73 -4.30
N LEU A 85 -20.15 -11.87 -3.60
CA LEU A 85 -18.97 -12.72 -3.42
C LEU A 85 -18.44 -13.24 -4.75
N THR A 86 -19.32 -13.58 -5.68
CA THR A 86 -18.94 -14.02 -7.03
C THR A 86 -18.31 -12.87 -7.82
N ILE A 87 -18.88 -11.67 -7.75
CA ILE A 87 -18.34 -10.45 -8.39
C ILE A 87 -16.96 -10.12 -7.82
N TYR A 88 -16.78 -10.16 -6.50
CA TYR A 88 -15.49 -9.92 -5.85
C TYR A 88 -14.45 -10.94 -6.30
N LYS A 89 -14.79 -12.24 -6.31
CA LYS A 89 -13.87 -13.29 -6.78
C LYS A 89 -13.49 -13.10 -8.25
N LYS A 90 -14.45 -12.71 -9.09
CA LYS A 90 -14.23 -12.48 -10.53
C LYS A 90 -13.36 -11.23 -10.79
N ASN A 91 -13.56 -10.17 -10.01
CA ASN A 91 -12.90 -8.87 -10.20
C ASN A 91 -11.77 -8.60 -9.19
N LYS A 92 -11.26 -9.64 -8.53
CA LYS A 92 -10.30 -9.51 -7.43
C LYS A 92 -9.08 -8.65 -7.79
N ILE A 93 -8.54 -8.83 -9.00
CA ILE A 93 -7.36 -8.08 -9.47
C ILE A 93 -7.68 -6.59 -9.60
N ILE A 94 -8.84 -6.26 -10.18
CA ILE A 94 -9.30 -4.87 -10.38
C ILE A 94 -9.49 -4.18 -9.04
N ILE A 95 -10.14 -4.87 -8.09
CA ILE A 95 -10.36 -4.33 -6.75
C ILE A 95 -9.03 -4.15 -6.01
N GLN A 96 -8.09 -5.07 -6.17
CA GLN A 96 -6.75 -4.91 -5.61
C GLN A 96 -6.01 -3.72 -6.21
N SER A 97 -6.06 -3.50 -7.52
CA SER A 97 -5.35 -2.40 -8.17
C SER A 97 -5.96 -1.02 -7.91
N ILE A 98 -7.29 -0.93 -7.78
CA ILE A 98 -7.98 0.36 -7.63
C ILE A 98 -8.12 0.75 -6.15
N VAL A 99 -8.21 -0.24 -5.25
CA VAL A 99 -8.50 0.03 -3.84
C VAL A 99 -7.26 -0.19 -2.98
N TRP A 100 -6.81 -1.44 -2.93
CA TRP A 100 -5.82 -1.85 -1.94
C TRP A 100 -4.45 -1.22 -2.20
N PHE A 101 -4.03 -1.13 -3.46
CA PHE A 101 -2.77 -0.51 -3.84
C PHE A 101 -2.73 0.99 -3.49
N PRO A 102 -3.63 1.85 -4.02
CA PRO A 102 -3.57 3.28 -3.73
C PRO A 102 -3.67 3.59 -2.24
N VAL A 103 -4.52 2.85 -1.51
CA VAL A 103 -4.66 3.04 -0.05
C VAL A 103 -3.34 2.81 0.67
N LEU A 104 -2.70 1.66 0.41
CA LEU A 104 -1.47 1.31 1.11
C LEU A 104 -0.31 2.19 0.69
N GLU A 105 -0.25 2.57 -0.58
CA GLU A 105 0.78 3.47 -1.10
C GLU A 105 0.66 4.87 -0.50
N GLU A 106 -0.55 5.40 -0.34
CA GLU A 106 -0.73 6.70 0.33
C GLU A 106 -0.33 6.66 1.81
N ILE A 107 -0.71 5.58 2.51
CA ILE A 107 -0.33 5.39 3.91
C ILE A 107 1.20 5.27 4.05
N ILE A 108 1.88 4.58 3.13
CA ILE A 108 3.33 4.40 3.19
C ILE A 108 4.06 5.66 2.74
N PHE A 109 3.84 6.10 1.51
CA PHE A 109 4.67 7.10 0.85
C PHE A 109 4.33 8.54 1.25
N ARG A 110 3.10 8.83 1.68
CA ARG A 110 2.77 10.14 2.25
C ARG A 110 2.84 10.10 3.75
N PHE A 111 2.02 9.26 4.39
CA PHE A 111 1.85 9.35 5.83
C PHE A 111 3.09 8.89 6.60
N PHE A 112 3.57 7.66 6.41
CA PHE A 112 4.71 7.17 7.19
C PHE A 112 6.04 7.84 6.84
N ILE A 113 6.29 8.12 5.55
CA ILE A 113 7.50 8.88 5.19
C ILE A 113 7.48 10.27 5.83
N TYR A 114 6.35 10.96 5.84
CA TYR A 114 6.22 12.26 6.52
C TYR A 114 6.53 12.14 8.02
N GLN A 115 5.98 11.13 8.69
CA GLN A 115 6.24 10.89 10.12
C GLN A 115 7.73 10.62 10.40
N TYR A 116 8.43 9.88 9.53
CA TYR A 116 9.87 9.71 9.66
C TYR A 116 10.65 11.00 9.41
N CYS A 117 10.23 11.82 8.43
CA CYS A 117 10.84 13.12 8.18
C CYS A 117 10.67 14.07 9.38
N GLU A 118 9.49 14.10 10.01
CA GLU A 118 9.30 14.84 11.27
C GLU A 118 10.20 14.32 12.39
N LEU A 119 10.32 13.00 12.56
CA LEU A 119 11.20 12.41 13.57
C LEU A 119 12.69 12.72 13.37
N PHE A 120 13.13 12.96 12.13
CA PHE A 120 14.52 13.25 11.80
C PHE A 120 14.79 14.74 11.53
N ASP A 121 13.82 15.61 11.83
CA ASP A 121 13.89 17.07 11.60
C ASP A 121 14.21 17.45 10.14
N PHE A 122 13.68 16.69 9.18
CA PHE A 122 13.83 16.99 7.76
C PHE A 122 12.88 18.11 7.31
N SER A 123 13.32 18.91 6.35
CA SER A 123 12.49 19.97 5.78
C SER A 123 11.41 19.41 4.86
N ASN A 124 10.33 20.19 4.65
CA ASN A 124 9.23 19.81 3.74
C ASN A 124 9.72 19.50 2.31
N ILE A 125 10.76 20.20 1.84
CA ILE A 125 11.35 19.94 0.52
C ILE A 125 12.03 18.57 0.50
N GLN A 126 12.77 18.23 1.56
CA GLN A 126 13.39 16.91 1.69
C GLN A 126 12.33 15.80 1.74
N TYR A 127 11.24 15.99 2.48
CA TYR A 127 10.10 15.07 2.48
C TYR A 127 9.54 14.84 1.07
N ILE A 128 9.24 15.91 0.33
CA ILE A 128 8.66 15.80 -1.03
C ILE A 128 9.58 15.01 -1.94
N LEU A 129 10.88 15.33 -1.93
CA LEU A 129 11.87 14.62 -2.74
C LEU A 129 11.93 13.14 -2.35
N LEU A 130 12.06 12.86 -1.05
CA LEU A 130 12.23 11.51 -0.52
C LEU A 130 10.99 10.64 -0.79
N ALA A 131 9.79 11.16 -0.57
CA ALA A 131 8.54 10.48 -0.88
C ALA A 131 8.41 10.17 -2.37
N THR A 132 8.72 11.13 -3.23
CA THR A 132 8.61 10.99 -4.69
C THR A 132 9.62 9.98 -5.23
N PHE A 133 10.89 10.07 -4.80
CA PHE A 133 11.90 9.10 -5.21
C PHE A 133 11.61 7.70 -4.70
N SER A 134 11.17 7.56 -3.45
CA SER A 134 10.80 6.26 -2.87
C SER A 134 9.65 5.61 -3.65
N PHE A 135 8.63 6.39 -4.00
CA PHE A 135 7.51 5.94 -4.82
C PHE A 135 7.96 5.45 -6.19
N VAL A 136 8.78 6.24 -6.89
CA VAL A 136 9.32 5.90 -8.22
C VAL A 136 10.19 4.64 -8.16
N ILE A 137 11.10 4.55 -7.20
CA ILE A 137 12.02 3.41 -7.04
C ILE A 137 11.24 2.14 -6.72
N ALA A 138 10.22 2.21 -5.85
CA ALA A 138 9.37 1.07 -5.55
C ALA A 138 8.66 0.54 -6.81
N HIS A 139 8.19 1.43 -7.68
CA HIS A 139 7.57 1.07 -8.96
C HIS A 139 8.56 0.45 -9.95
N ILE A 140 9.81 0.92 -9.98
CA ILE A 140 10.88 0.30 -10.77
C ILE A 140 11.13 -1.14 -10.32
N PHE A 141 11.21 -1.41 -9.01
CA PHE A 141 11.41 -2.76 -8.49
C PHE A 141 10.22 -3.69 -8.76
N TYR A 142 9.00 -3.14 -8.73
CA TYR A 142 7.78 -3.91 -8.94
C TYR A 142 7.47 -4.18 -10.42
N GLN A 143 7.56 -3.16 -11.28
CA GLN A 143 7.15 -3.22 -12.69
C GLN A 143 8.33 -3.29 -13.68
N GLY A 144 9.58 -3.22 -13.21
CA GLY A 144 10.77 -3.19 -14.05
C GLY A 144 10.84 -1.92 -14.91
N VAL A 145 11.54 -1.99 -16.06
CA VAL A 145 11.74 -0.84 -16.98
C VAL A 145 10.43 -0.27 -17.55
N SER A 146 9.35 -1.08 -17.57
CA SER A 146 8.02 -0.63 -18.02
C SER A 146 7.38 0.43 -17.10
N SER A 147 7.90 0.62 -15.89
CA SER A 147 7.47 1.65 -14.94
C SER A 147 7.73 3.08 -15.44
N ILE A 148 8.87 3.32 -16.10
CA ILE A 148 9.30 4.67 -16.52
C ILE A 148 8.28 5.29 -17.49
N VAL A 149 7.66 4.45 -18.34
CA VAL A 149 6.65 4.87 -19.31
C VAL A 149 5.30 5.18 -18.64
N LYS A 150 5.00 4.57 -17.48
CA LYS A 150 3.72 4.73 -16.78
C LYS A 150 3.73 5.83 -15.73
N ILE A 151 4.90 6.26 -15.24
CA ILE A 151 5.04 7.33 -14.24
C ILE A 151 4.73 8.72 -14.83
N LEU A 152 4.81 8.87 -16.16
CA LEU A 152 4.45 10.11 -16.86
C LEU A 152 2.94 10.29 -17.09
N PHE A 153 2.09 9.35 -16.67
CA PHE A 153 0.63 9.38 -16.83
C PHE A 153 -0.10 9.41 -15.49
#